data_AF-A0A8T4NFY4-F1
#
_entry.id   AF-A0A8T4NFY4-F1
#
_cell.length_a   1.000
_cell.length_b   1.000
_cell.length_c   1.000
_cell.angle_alpha   90.00
_cell.angle_beta   90.00
_cell.angle_gamma   90.00
#
_symmetry.space_group_name_H-M   'P 1'
#
loop_
_entity.id
_entity.type
_entity.pdbx_description
1 polymer ?
#
loop_
_entity_poly.entity_id
_entity_poly.type
_entity_poly.pdbx_seq_one_letter_code
_entity_poly.pdbx_strand_id
1 'polypeptide(L)'
;MEQELKTEIIDKDDLEEARKLIRNSKSGNILIRSKTTEFNRKILEYGMFRAILIDLSNKKKNLRRSSGININHVGIKIAAKRKISFCIDLSELRNMNNQQIPVALAKIRTLIMLTQKYGALISLINLRDRRNALSLLRILGASSSHASRTLDF
;
A
#
# COMPACT_ATOMS: atom_id res chain seq x y z
N MET A 1 -12.15 -2.07 25.47
CA MET A 1 -11.79 -3.32 24.76
C MET A 1 -11.91 -3.06 23.28
N GLU A 2 -10.87 -2.50 22.66
CA GLU A 2 -10.78 -2.48 21.20
C GLU A 2 -10.37 -3.90 20.79
N GLN A 3 -11.27 -4.63 20.14
CA GLN A 3 -10.90 -5.88 19.49
C GLN A 3 -9.86 -5.51 18.42
N GLU A 4 -8.60 -5.89 18.63
CA GLU A 4 -7.59 -5.87 17.56
C GLU A 4 -8.17 -6.67 16.39
N LEU A 5 -8.62 -5.97 15.36
CA LEU A 5 -9.10 -6.61 14.15
C LEU A 5 -7.92 -7.35 13.53
N LYS A 6 -7.92 -8.67 13.67
CA LYS A 6 -6.87 -9.54 13.15
C LYS A 6 -6.69 -9.30 11.64
N THR A 7 -5.62 -8.60 11.31
CA THR A 7 -5.26 -8.30 9.93
C THR A 7 -4.64 -9.54 9.31
N GLU A 8 -5.18 -9.98 8.18
CA GLU A 8 -4.68 -11.14 7.45
C GLU A 8 -3.90 -10.67 6.22
N ILE A 9 -2.62 -11.05 6.14
CA ILE A 9 -1.76 -10.73 4.99
C ILE A 9 -1.72 -11.95 4.08
N ILE A 10 -2.25 -11.81 2.86
CA ILE A 10 -2.18 -12.83 1.83
C ILE A 10 -0.99 -12.51 0.92
N ASP A 11 -0.07 -13.48 0.83
CA ASP A 11 1.14 -13.40 0.03
C ASP A 11 1.24 -14.62 -0.88
N LYS A 12 0.58 -14.53 -2.03
CA LYS A 12 0.52 -15.60 -3.04
C LYS A 12 0.88 -15.06 -4.41
N ASP A 13 1.61 -15.86 -5.19
CA ASP A 13 1.97 -15.51 -6.56
C ASP A 13 0.88 -15.93 -7.56
N ASP A 14 0.12 -16.98 -7.23
CA ASP A 14 -1.03 -17.42 -8.01
C ASP A 14 -2.28 -16.59 -7.68
N LEU A 15 -2.94 -16.11 -8.73
CA LEU A 15 -4.09 -15.21 -8.62
C LEU A 15 -5.34 -15.95 -8.10
N GLU A 16 -5.55 -17.19 -8.52
CA GLU A 16 -6.73 -17.96 -8.14
C GLU A 16 -6.63 -18.45 -6.70
N GLU A 17 -5.44 -18.84 -6.25
CA GLU A 17 -5.16 -19.08 -4.83
C GLU A 17 -5.44 -17.84 -3.98
N ALA A 18 -4.93 -16.67 -4.41
CA ALA A 18 -5.17 -15.42 -3.70
C ALA A 18 -6.67 -15.11 -3.60
N ARG A 19 -7.43 -15.27 -4.69
CA ARG A 19 -8.89 -15.08 -4.72
C ARG A 19 -9.62 -16.06 -3.79
N LYS A 20 -9.20 -17.32 -3.77
CA LYS A 20 -9.76 -18.36 -2.89
C LYS A 20 -9.53 -18.01 -1.42
N LEU A 21 -8.32 -17.57 -1.06
CA LEU A 21 -8.00 -17.12 0.30
C LEU A 21 -8.82 -15.89 0.71
N ILE A 22 -8.94 -14.89 -0.18
CA ILE A 22 -9.77 -13.70 0.09
C ILE A 22 -11.22 -14.11 0.37
N ARG A 23 -11.78 -15.02 -0.45
CA ARG A 23 -13.17 -15.47 -0.30
C ARG A 23 -13.40 -16.27 0.98
N ASN A 24 -12.41 -17.08 1.38
CA ASN A 24 -12.51 -17.95 2.54
C ASN A 24 -12.14 -17.24 3.85
N SER A 25 -11.49 -16.08 3.78
CA SER A 25 -11.14 -15.33 4.97
C SER A 25 -12.41 -14.82 5.66
N LYS A 26 -12.44 -15.01 6.97
CA LYS A 26 -13.48 -14.47 7.85
C LYS A 26 -13.13 -13.06 8.34
N SER A 27 -11.93 -12.57 8.03
CA SER A 27 -11.48 -11.24 8.43
C SER A 27 -12.00 -10.19 7.45
N GLY A 28 -12.55 -9.09 7.97
CA GLY A 28 -12.85 -7.90 7.15
C GLY A 28 -11.61 -7.11 6.75
N ASN A 29 -10.43 -7.43 7.31
CA ASN A 29 -9.19 -6.67 7.15
C ASN A 29 -8.12 -7.50 6.45
N ILE A 30 -8.34 -7.74 5.15
CA ILE A 30 -7.41 -8.48 4.30
C ILE A 30 -6.46 -7.50 3.60
N LEU A 31 -5.16 -7.77 3.71
CA LEU A 31 -4.10 -7.09 2.99
C LEU A 31 -3.49 -8.03 1.96
N ILE A 32 -3.34 -7.57 0.72
CA ILE A 32 -2.68 -8.35 -0.35
C ILE A 32 -1.28 -7.80 -0.58
N ARG A 33 -0.24 -8.64 -0.49
CA ARG A 33 1.12 -8.21 -0.84
C ARG A 33 1.19 -7.91 -2.35
N SER A 34 1.72 -6.74 -2.69
CA SER A 34 1.95 -6.35 -4.08
C SER A 34 2.91 -7.31 -4.77
N LYS A 35 2.53 -7.77 -5.96
CA LYS A 35 3.35 -8.63 -6.83
C LYS A 35 3.70 -7.89 -8.13
N THR A 36 3.41 -8.48 -9.28
CA THR A 36 3.60 -7.86 -10.60
C THR A 36 2.47 -6.88 -10.92
N THR A 37 2.70 -5.99 -11.89
CA THR A 37 1.66 -5.04 -12.33
C THR A 37 0.41 -5.74 -12.84
N GLU A 38 0.56 -6.85 -13.53
CA GLU A 38 -0.57 -7.62 -14.06
C GLU A 38 -1.38 -8.29 -12.95
N PHE A 39 -0.70 -8.96 -12.00
CA PHE A 39 -1.34 -9.55 -10.83
C PHE A 39 -2.10 -8.47 -10.04
N ASN A 40 -1.41 -7.36 -9.73
CA ASN A 40 -1.97 -6.25 -8.97
C ASN A 40 -3.21 -5.67 -9.65
N ARG A 41 -3.21 -5.53 -10.98
CA ARG A 41 -4.39 -5.07 -11.72
C ARG A 41 -5.55 -6.07 -11.57
N LYS A 42 -5.33 -7.35 -11.85
CA LYS A 42 -6.36 -8.39 -11.82
C LYS A 42 -6.94 -8.61 -10.41
N ILE A 43 -6.12 -8.46 -9.37
CA ILE A 43 -6.59 -8.57 -7.99
C ILE A 43 -7.37 -7.32 -7.57
N LEU A 44 -6.95 -6.11 -7.96
CA LEU A 44 -7.72 -4.89 -7.75
C LEU A 44 -9.10 -4.96 -8.42
N GLU A 45 -9.17 -5.54 -9.62
CA GLU A 45 -10.43 -5.79 -10.33
C GLU A 45 -11.33 -6.81 -9.61
N TYR A 46 -10.75 -7.78 -8.90
CA TYR A 46 -11.52 -8.68 -8.06
C TYR A 46 -12.12 -7.93 -6.86
N GLY A 47 -11.29 -7.21 -6.11
CA GLY A 47 -11.67 -6.51 -4.88
C GLY A 47 -11.93 -7.47 -3.71
N MET A 48 -12.81 -7.09 -2.78
CA MET A 48 -13.12 -7.85 -1.54
C MET A 48 -11.98 -7.92 -0.50
N PHE A 49 -10.99 -7.04 -0.61
CA PHE A 49 -9.96 -6.85 0.40
C PHE A 49 -9.79 -5.35 0.67
N ARG A 50 -9.12 -5.01 1.77
CA ARG A 50 -9.09 -3.64 2.25
C ARG A 50 -7.96 -2.83 1.62
N ALA A 51 -6.77 -3.43 1.49
CA ALA A 51 -5.63 -2.72 0.92
C ALA A 51 -4.61 -3.62 0.23
N ILE A 52 -3.80 -3.02 -0.65
CA ILE A 52 -2.59 -3.63 -1.19
C ILE A 52 -1.39 -3.17 -0.37
N LEU A 53 -0.64 -4.11 0.21
CA LEU A 53 0.62 -3.86 0.89
C LEU A 53 1.74 -3.65 -0.15
N ILE A 54 2.31 -2.45 -0.16
CA ILE A 54 3.34 -2.06 -1.12
C ILE A 54 4.71 -2.58 -0.68
N ASP A 55 5.39 -3.28 -1.60
CA ASP A 55 6.76 -3.75 -1.38
C ASP A 55 7.78 -2.59 -1.51
N LEU A 56 8.29 -2.15 -0.37
CA LEU A 56 9.31 -1.09 -0.31
C LEU A 56 10.72 -1.63 -0.61
N SER A 57 10.96 -2.93 -0.39
CA SER A 57 12.28 -3.56 -0.46
C SER A 57 12.84 -3.74 -1.88
N ASN A 58 11.95 -3.75 -2.89
CA ASN A 58 12.34 -4.08 -4.26
C ASN A 58 13.35 -3.08 -4.87
N LYS A 59 14.57 -3.54 -5.21
CA LYS A 59 15.65 -2.72 -5.78
C LYS A 59 15.50 -2.58 -7.30
N LYS A 60 14.45 -1.96 -7.82
CA LYS A 60 14.44 -1.62 -9.26
C LYS A 60 15.54 -0.59 -9.55
N LYS A 61 16.50 -0.98 -10.41
CA LYS A 61 17.75 -0.28 -10.74
C LYS A 61 17.61 1.15 -11.26
N ASN A 62 16.43 1.56 -11.74
CA ASN A 62 16.25 2.87 -12.39
C ASN A 62 14.93 3.55 -11.98
N LEU A 63 15.00 4.31 -10.88
CA LEU A 63 13.91 5.19 -10.41
C LEU A 63 13.54 6.29 -11.42
N ARG A 64 14.47 6.68 -12.31
CA ARG A 64 14.24 7.69 -13.35
C ARG A 64 13.28 7.24 -14.46
N ARG A 65 13.17 5.94 -14.73
CA ARG A 65 12.34 5.37 -15.81
C ARG A 65 11.12 4.60 -15.32
N SER A 66 11.12 4.18 -14.05
CA SER A 66 10.00 3.48 -13.44
C SER A 66 9.81 3.97 -12.02
N SER A 67 8.56 4.14 -11.59
CA SER A 67 8.19 4.52 -10.22
C SER A 67 8.73 3.57 -9.14
N GLY A 68 9.31 2.42 -9.52
CA GLY A 68 9.76 1.38 -8.60
C GLY A 68 8.62 0.63 -7.92
N ILE A 69 7.37 1.02 -8.18
CA ILE A 69 6.14 0.42 -7.66
C ILE A 69 5.50 -0.38 -8.79
N ASN A 70 5.08 -1.61 -8.53
CA ASN A 70 4.43 -2.47 -9.52
C ASN A 70 2.94 -2.11 -9.71
N ILE A 71 2.61 -0.82 -9.78
CA ILE A 71 1.26 -0.30 -9.91
C ILE A 71 1.29 0.91 -10.84
N ASN A 72 0.43 0.88 -11.87
CA ASN A 72 0.28 1.97 -12.84
C ASN A 72 -0.98 2.80 -12.54
N HIS A 73 -1.18 3.86 -13.32
CA HIS A 73 -2.34 4.74 -13.18
C HIS A 73 -3.70 4.02 -13.35
N VAL A 74 -3.77 2.95 -14.14
CA VAL A 74 -4.99 2.14 -14.31
C VAL A 74 -5.33 1.43 -12.99
N GLY A 75 -4.35 0.76 -12.38
CA GLY A 75 -4.53 0.11 -11.08
C GLY A 75 -4.99 1.10 -10.00
N ILE A 76 -4.40 2.30 -9.95
CA ILE A 76 -4.77 3.31 -8.95
C ILE A 76 -6.21 3.79 -9.14
N LYS A 77 -6.66 4.01 -10.38
CA LYS A 77 -8.06 4.36 -10.67
C LYS A 77 -9.02 3.25 -10.26
N ILE A 78 -8.67 1.99 -10.48
CA ILE A 78 -9.48 0.83 -10.05
C ILE A 78 -9.57 0.79 -8.52
N ALA A 79 -8.43 0.97 -7.83
CA ALA A 79 -8.38 1.02 -6.37
C ALA A 79 -9.27 2.13 -5.79
N ALA A 80 -9.21 3.34 -6.36
CA ALA A 80 -10.06 4.46 -5.96
C ALA A 80 -11.56 4.13 -6.12
N LYS A 81 -11.96 3.57 -7.26
CA LYS A 81 -13.36 3.18 -7.53
C LYS A 81 -13.86 2.12 -6.55
N ARG A 82 -12.99 1.18 -6.15
CA ARG A 82 -13.32 0.06 -5.26
C ARG A 82 -13.04 0.36 -3.79
N LYS A 83 -12.63 1.58 -3.44
CA LYS A 83 -12.26 1.99 -2.08
C LYS A 83 -11.18 1.10 -1.44
N ILE A 84 -10.28 0.57 -2.27
CA ILE A 84 -9.12 -0.21 -1.84
C ILE A 84 -7.97 0.78 -1.61
N SER A 85 -7.34 0.73 -0.44
CA SER A 85 -6.20 1.60 -0.14
C SER A 85 -4.85 0.96 -0.51
N PHE A 86 -3.81 1.77 -0.59
CA PHE A 86 -2.43 1.30 -0.69
C PHE A 86 -1.77 1.40 0.68
N CYS A 87 -1.40 0.26 1.24
CA CYS A 87 -0.86 0.12 2.58
C CYS A 87 0.68 0.18 2.55
N ILE A 88 1.27 0.92 3.47
CA ILE A 88 2.71 1.03 3.69
C ILE A 88 3.03 0.47 5.07
N ASP A 89 3.97 -0.47 5.14
CA ASP A 89 4.49 -0.95 6.41
C ASP A 89 5.65 -0.07 6.88
N LEU A 90 5.42 0.69 7.97
CA LEU A 90 6.47 1.53 8.55
C LEU A 90 7.54 0.72 9.30
N SER A 91 7.27 -0.54 9.65
CA SER A 91 8.27 -1.43 10.23
C SER A 91 9.35 -1.80 9.21
N GLU A 92 8.98 -1.98 7.94
CA GLU A 92 9.94 -2.22 6.86
C GLU A 92 10.94 -1.06 6.76
N LEU A 93 10.47 0.20 6.80
CA LEU A 93 11.36 1.36 6.77
C LEU A 93 12.34 1.42 7.95
N ARG A 94 11.89 1.05 9.16
CA ARG A 94 12.71 1.08 10.37
C ARG A 94 13.81 0.02 10.36
N ASN A 95 13.56 -1.10 9.70
CA ASN A 95 14.47 -2.24 9.62
C ASN A 95 15.37 -2.21 8.36
N MET A 96 15.19 -1.23 7.48
CA MET A 96 16.01 -1.06 6.29
C MET A 96 17.38 -0.46 6.61
N ASN A 97 18.38 -0.80 5.80
CA ASN A 97 19.68 -0.16 5.89
C ASN A 97 19.64 1.28 5.33
N ASN A 98 20.63 2.10 5.70
CA ASN A 98 20.71 3.51 5.30
C ASN A 98 20.74 3.72 3.78
N GLN A 99 21.16 2.73 2.98
CA GLN A 99 21.17 2.81 1.53
C GLN A 99 19.80 2.53 0.90
N GLN A 100 18.94 1.76 1.57
CA GLN A 100 17.60 1.39 1.11
C GLN A 100 16.56 2.46 1.47
N ILE A 101 16.73 3.15 2.60
CA ILE A 101 15.77 4.16 3.08
C ILE A 101 15.46 5.23 2.01
N PRO A 102 16.44 5.86 1.34
CA PRO A 102 16.15 6.87 0.32
C PRO A 102 15.30 6.33 -0.84
N VAL A 103 15.55 5.08 -1.25
CA VAL A 103 14.80 4.42 -2.32
C VAL A 103 13.36 4.15 -1.88
N ALA A 104 13.17 3.68 -0.65
CA ALA A 104 11.85 3.43 -0.09
C ALA A 104 11.04 4.73 0.07
N LEU A 105 11.66 5.81 0.58
CA LEU A 105 11.02 7.13 0.68
C LEU A 105 10.63 7.69 -0.69
N ALA A 106 11.47 7.50 -1.71
CA ALA A 106 11.15 7.91 -3.09
C ALA A 106 9.93 7.16 -3.65
N LYS A 107 9.81 5.85 -3.36
CA LYS A 107 8.61 5.07 -3.72
C LYS A 107 7.38 5.60 -2.98
N ILE A 108 7.46 5.82 -1.67
CA ILE A 108 6.33 6.33 -0.89
C ILE A 108 5.88 7.69 -1.40
N ARG A 109 6.81 8.61 -1.67
CA ARG A 109 6.50 9.90 -2.29
C ARG A 109 5.79 9.73 -3.64
N THR A 110 6.28 8.83 -4.49
CA THR A 110 5.65 8.56 -5.78
C THR A 110 4.24 7.99 -5.63
N LEU A 111 4.04 7.08 -4.67
CA LEU A 111 2.73 6.53 -4.33
C LEU A 111 1.78 7.63 -3.85
N ILE A 112 2.23 8.51 -2.94
CA ILE A 112 1.46 9.66 -2.46
C ILE A 112 1.02 10.54 -3.63
N MET A 113 1.94 10.92 -4.50
CA MET A 113 1.62 11.76 -5.66
C MET A 113 0.58 11.10 -6.57
N LEU A 114 0.74 9.81 -6.88
CA LEU A 114 -0.20 9.11 -7.76
C LEU A 114 -1.56 8.92 -7.10
N THR A 115 -1.60 8.52 -5.84
CA THR A 115 -2.87 8.31 -5.12
C THR A 115 -3.63 9.62 -4.94
N GLN A 116 -2.95 10.72 -4.60
CA GLN A 116 -3.56 12.05 -4.53
C GLN A 116 -4.08 12.51 -5.89
N LYS A 117 -3.34 12.28 -6.98
CA LYS A 117 -3.76 12.63 -8.34
C LYS A 117 -5.02 11.88 -8.80
N TYR A 118 -5.19 10.62 -8.40
CA TYR A 118 -6.28 9.76 -8.85
C TYR A 118 -7.34 9.48 -7.78
N GLY A 119 -7.25 10.12 -6.61
CA GLY A 119 -8.22 9.99 -5.51
C GLY A 119 -8.22 8.63 -4.81
N ALA A 120 -7.14 7.85 -4.89
CA ALA A 120 -7.01 6.61 -4.13
C ALA A 120 -6.54 6.88 -2.70
N LEU A 121 -6.83 5.97 -1.76
CA LEU A 121 -6.43 6.11 -0.36
C LEU A 121 -5.06 5.49 -0.08
N ILE A 122 -4.36 6.04 0.90
CA ILE A 122 -3.17 5.41 1.51
C ILE A 122 -3.53 4.96 2.91
N SER A 123 -2.88 3.90 3.36
CA SER A 123 -2.97 3.40 4.72
C SER A 123 -1.58 3.09 5.26
N LEU A 124 -1.43 3.17 6.58
CA LEU A 124 -0.18 2.87 7.26
C LEU A 124 -0.43 1.77 8.28
N ILE A 125 0.48 0.80 8.36
CA ILE A 125 0.50 -0.22 9.42
C ILE A 125 1.77 -0.09 10.27
N ASN A 126 1.74 -0.70 11.46
CA ASN A 126 2.85 -0.69 12.41
C ASN A 126 3.26 0.74 12.82
N LEU A 127 2.26 1.57 13.06
CA LEU A 127 2.37 2.94 13.56
C LEU A 127 2.80 2.91 15.03
N ARG A 128 3.80 3.72 15.40
CA ARG A 128 4.14 3.98 16.82
C ARG A 128 3.43 5.22 17.33
N ASP A 129 3.36 6.24 16.49
CA ASP A 129 2.71 7.52 16.78
C ASP A 129 2.06 8.04 15.50
N ARG A 130 0.74 8.26 15.59
CA ARG A 130 -0.08 8.77 14.50
C ARG A 130 0.36 10.17 14.06
N ARG A 131 0.72 11.06 14.98
CA ARG A 131 1.12 12.43 14.66
C ARG A 131 2.39 12.45 13.83
N ASN A 132 3.38 11.64 14.22
CA ASN A 132 4.64 11.50 13.49
C ASN A 132 4.44 10.87 12.10
N ALA A 133 3.56 9.88 12.00
CA ALA A 133 3.22 9.26 10.72
C ALA A 133 2.56 10.25 9.74
N LEU A 134 1.63 11.08 10.24
CA LEU A 134 1.01 12.14 9.44
C LEU A 134 2.03 13.19 9.01
N SER A 135 2.94 13.59 9.91
CA SER A 135 4.04 14.50 9.58
C SER A 135 4.95 13.93 8.50
N LEU A 136 5.28 12.63 8.55
CA LEU A 136 6.06 11.94 7.52
C LEU A 136 5.35 12.02 6.16
N LEU A 137 4.05 11.70 6.10
CA LEU A 137 3.29 11.80 4.84
C LEU A 137 3.30 13.22 4.27
N ARG A 138 3.16 14.24 5.12
CA ARG A 138 3.18 15.65 4.71
C ARG A 138 4.55 16.05 4.16
N ILE A 139 5.64 15.65 4.82
CA ILE A 139 7.01 15.89 4.34
C ILE A 139 7.22 15.22 2.97
N LEU A 140 6.64 14.05 2.76
CA LEU A 140 6.72 13.32 1.49
C LEU A 140 5.76 13.84 0.41
N GLY A 141 4.99 14.89 0.70
CA GLY A 141 4.19 15.63 -0.29
C GLY A 141 2.69 15.35 -0.26
N ALA A 142 2.16 14.69 0.78
CA ALA A 142 0.71 14.53 0.95
C ALA A 142 0.08 15.86 1.39
N SER A 143 -1.06 16.22 0.80
CA SER A 143 -1.88 17.32 1.31
C SER A 143 -2.45 16.99 2.70
N SER A 144 -2.81 18.00 3.49
CA SER A 144 -3.41 17.80 4.81
C SER A 144 -4.69 16.96 4.74
N SER A 145 -5.52 17.15 3.70
CA SER A 145 -6.75 16.39 3.49
C SER A 145 -6.51 14.95 3.05
N HIS A 146 -5.44 14.70 2.29
CA HIS A 146 -5.04 13.35 1.90
C HIS A 146 -4.45 12.59 3.07
N ALA A 147 -3.56 13.24 3.83
CA ALA A 147 -2.96 12.68 5.04
C ALA A 147 -4.02 12.38 6.12
N SER A 148 -5.02 13.24 6.31
CA SER A 148 -6.08 13.00 7.31
C SER A 148 -7.03 11.86 6.93
N ARG A 149 -7.12 11.51 5.64
CA ARG A 149 -7.93 10.38 5.12
C ARG A 149 -7.19 9.05 5.17
N THR A 150 -5.97 9.04 5.69
CA THR A 150 -5.19 7.81 5.87
C THR A 150 -5.94 6.92 6.85
N LEU A 151 -6.24 5.68 6.43
CA LEU A 151 -6.83 4.69 7.31
C LEU A 151 -5.74 4.03 8.14
N ASP A 152 -5.96 3.98 9.45
CA ASP A 152 -5.14 3.21 10.38
C ASP A 152 -5.67 1.76 10.42
N PHE A 153 -4.77 0.83 10.72
CA PHE A 153 -4.99 -0.62 10.79
C PHE A 153 -4.36 -1.16 12.06
#